data_AF-A0A1D6MCU9-F1
#
_entry.id   AF-A0A1D6MCU9-F1
#
_cell.length_a   1.000
_cell.length_b   1.000
_cell.length_c   1.000
_cell.angle_alpha   90.00
_cell.angle_beta   90.00
_cell.angle_gamma   90.00
#
_symmetry.space_group_name_H-M   'P 1'
#
loop_
_entity.id
_entity.type
_entity.pdbx_description
1 polymer ?
#
loop_
_entity_poly.entity_id
_entity_poly.type
_entity_poly.pdbx_seq_one_letter_code
_entity_poly.pdbx_strand_id
1 'polypeptide(L)'
;MSSMATKLFNTAEVESSDAQALVADMRKAIGTMKSLAVDFERDGKSDKVKKLEETVLELVASYEDCAAMAQAIKAVPGVYQSSDQNVHHAGQPMPGEEQEDIVMTSTQMSILNVTCPLTGKPVIELMNPVRCVDCKHIYEKDPVMQYIRTKKPPQCPIAGCPRVLERGKVICDPFLLIEIEELRSSETAAPNATNIDDWTDLNDEDEE
;
A
#
# COMPACT_ATOMS: atom_id res chain seq x y z
N MET A 1 -20.09 11.25 -15.59
CA MET A 1 -19.42 10.57 -14.46
C MET A 1 -19.36 9.09 -14.77
N SER A 2 -18.18 8.46 -14.70
CA SER A 2 -18.04 7.01 -14.93
C SER A 2 -18.87 6.23 -13.90
N SER A 3 -19.47 5.10 -14.30
CA SER A 3 -20.26 4.21 -13.42
C SER A 3 -19.53 3.87 -12.11
N MET A 4 -18.19 3.77 -12.16
CA MET A 4 -17.35 3.54 -10.98
C MET A 4 -17.27 4.75 -10.04
N ALA A 5 -17.21 5.97 -10.57
CA ALA A 5 -17.14 7.18 -9.75
C ALA A 5 -18.42 7.35 -8.91
N THR A 6 -19.58 7.04 -9.49
CA THR A 6 -20.86 7.06 -8.78
C THR A 6 -20.93 5.98 -7.69
N LYS A 7 -20.42 4.77 -7.97
CA LYS A 7 -20.37 3.70 -6.97
C LYS A 7 -19.47 4.08 -5.79
N LEU A 8 -18.28 4.60 -6.06
CA LEU A 8 -17.35 5.07 -5.04
C LEU A 8 -17.97 6.17 -4.17
N PHE A 9 -18.66 7.13 -4.79
CA PHE A 9 -19.34 8.21 -4.06
C PHE A 9 -20.41 7.66 -3.11
N ASN A 10 -21.27 6.77 -3.61
CA ASN A 10 -22.36 6.20 -2.80
C ASN A 10 -21.83 5.34 -1.65
N THR A 11 -20.82 4.50 -1.89
CA THR A 11 -20.20 3.69 -0.82
C THR A 11 -19.52 4.56 0.23
N ALA A 12 -18.80 5.60 -0.19
CA ALA A 12 -18.14 6.52 0.75
C ALA A 12 -19.14 7.29 1.63
N GLU A 13 -20.29 7.70 1.06
CA GLU A 13 -21.35 8.37 1.83
C GLU A 13 -22.00 7.44 2.85
N VAL A 14 -22.28 6.17 2.50
CA VAL A 14 -22.84 5.18 3.44
C VAL A 14 -21.88 4.90 4.60
N GLU A 15 -20.62 4.57 4.29
CA GLU A 15 -19.60 4.29 5.31
C GLU A 15 -19.32 5.52 6.20
N SER A 16 -19.27 6.72 5.61
CA SER A 16 -19.13 7.96 6.39
C SER A 16 -20.34 8.21 7.30
N SER A 17 -21.56 7.86 6.86
CA SER A 17 -22.77 8.01 7.67
C SER A 17 -22.74 7.07 8.87
N ASP A 18 -22.38 5.81 8.66
CA ASP A 18 -22.31 4.81 9.74
C ASP A 18 -21.24 5.17 10.78
N ALA A 19 -20.07 5.63 10.33
CA ALA A 19 -19.03 6.10 11.24
C ALA A 19 -19.45 7.36 12.03
N GLN A 20 -20.23 8.26 11.43
CA GLN A 20 -20.80 9.43 12.13
C GLN A 20 -21.87 9.05 13.15
N ALA A 21 -22.67 8.02 12.87
CA ALA A 21 -23.65 7.50 13.83
C ALA A 21 -22.94 6.90 15.05
N LEU A 22 -21.89 6.11 14.84
CA LEU A 22 -21.06 5.57 15.91
C LEU A 22 -20.44 6.69 16.77
N VAL A 23 -19.90 7.73 16.14
CA VAL A 23 -19.38 8.92 16.83
C VAL A 23 -20.44 9.59 17.72
N ALA A 24 -21.69 9.68 17.25
CA ALA A 24 -22.78 10.26 18.04
C ALA A 24 -23.10 9.40 19.27
N ASP A 25 -23.11 8.08 19.13
CA ASP A 25 -23.33 7.15 20.23
C ASP A 25 -22.20 7.18 21.25
N MET A 26 -20.93 7.25 20.82
CA MET A 26 -19.78 7.43 21.70
C MET A 26 -19.90 8.72 22.52
N ARG A 27 -20.30 9.84 21.89
CA ARG A 27 -20.54 11.10 22.60
C ARG A 27 -21.65 10.98 23.65
N LYS A 28 -22.71 10.25 23.32
CA LYS A 28 -23.81 9.99 24.26
C LYS A 28 -23.35 9.16 25.45
N ALA A 29 -22.53 8.12 25.21
CA ALA A 29 -21.93 7.30 26.28
C ALA A 29 -21.00 8.13 27.18
N ILE A 30 -20.22 9.05 26.62
CA ILE A 30 -19.41 10.00 27.43
C ILE A 30 -20.31 10.88 28.30
N GLY A 31 -21.45 11.34 27.76
CA GLY A 31 -22.44 12.08 28.52
C GLY A 31 -23.02 11.31 29.71
N THR A 32 -23.33 10.01 29.54
CA THR A 32 -23.85 9.17 30.63
C THR A 32 -22.76 8.86 31.67
N MET A 33 -21.52 8.63 31.24
CA MET A 33 -20.38 8.46 32.15
C MET A 33 -20.14 9.72 32.98
N LYS A 34 -20.31 10.91 32.41
CA LYS A 34 -20.26 12.16 33.18
C LYS A 34 -21.33 12.21 34.28
N SER A 35 -22.58 11.81 34.00
CA SER A 35 -23.61 11.76 35.05
C SER A 35 -23.27 10.75 36.16
N LEU A 36 -22.73 9.58 35.79
CA LEU A 36 -22.28 8.57 36.75
C LEU A 36 -21.12 9.06 37.62
N ALA A 37 -20.17 9.82 37.05
CA ALA A 37 -19.08 10.43 37.79
C ALA A 37 -19.61 11.41 38.86
N VAL A 38 -20.60 12.24 38.51
CA VAL A 38 -21.25 13.17 39.46
C VAL A 38 -21.92 12.41 40.61
N ASP A 39 -22.57 11.29 40.31
CA ASP A 39 -23.20 10.45 41.34
C ASP A 39 -22.16 9.79 42.26
N PHE A 40 -21.03 9.31 41.72
CA PHE A 40 -19.94 8.76 42.53
C PHE A 40 -19.28 9.81 43.41
N GLU A 41 -19.12 11.04 42.93
CA GLU A 41 -18.57 12.14 43.70
C GLU A 41 -19.50 12.51 44.87
N ARG A 42 -20.82 12.57 44.63
CA ARG A 42 -21.83 12.80 45.67
C ARG A 42 -21.78 11.73 46.76
N ASP A 43 -21.49 10.49 46.39
CA ASP A 43 -21.35 9.36 47.31
C ASP A 43 -19.96 9.28 47.99
N GLY A 44 -19.04 10.20 47.70
CA GLY A 44 -17.67 10.20 48.23
C GLY A 44 -16.79 9.05 47.71
N LYS A 45 -17.14 8.44 46.57
CA LYS A 45 -16.44 7.29 45.96
C LYS A 45 -15.40 7.74 44.93
N SER A 46 -14.44 8.54 45.37
CA SER A 46 -13.40 9.15 44.50
C SER A 46 -12.55 8.13 43.74
N ASP A 47 -12.29 6.95 44.31
CA ASP A 47 -11.57 5.86 43.62
C ASP A 47 -12.31 5.37 42.37
N LYS A 48 -13.66 5.36 42.40
CA LYS A 48 -14.47 4.97 41.24
C LYS A 48 -14.52 6.05 40.17
N VAL A 49 -14.44 7.32 40.58
CA VAL A 49 -14.33 8.46 39.66
C VAL A 49 -13.03 8.36 38.88
N LYS A 50 -11.90 8.14 39.55
CA LYS A 50 -10.60 7.96 38.87
C LYS A 50 -10.59 6.82 37.85
N LYS A 51 -11.11 5.65 38.25
CA LYS A 51 -11.23 4.51 37.33
C LYS A 51 -12.12 4.83 36.14
N LEU A 52 -13.20 5.57 36.35
CA LEU A 52 -14.09 6.00 35.28
C LEU A 52 -13.39 7.00 34.34
N GLU A 53 -12.61 7.95 34.87
CA GLU A 53 -11.81 8.90 34.08
C GLU A 53 -10.79 8.19 33.20
N GLU A 54 -10.06 7.19 33.72
CA GLU A 54 -9.13 6.36 32.93
C GLU A 54 -9.84 5.70 31.74
N THR A 55 -11.00 5.07 31.99
CA THR A 55 -11.77 4.42 30.91
C THR A 55 -12.34 5.42 29.89
N VAL A 56 -12.72 6.63 30.33
CA VAL A 56 -13.22 7.68 29.45
C VAL A 56 -12.09 8.23 28.56
N LEU A 57 -10.87 8.34 29.08
CA LEU A 57 -9.71 8.78 28.30
C LEU A 57 -9.42 7.82 27.14
N GLU A 58 -9.45 6.51 27.38
CA GLU A 58 -9.31 5.50 26.32
C GLU A 58 -10.43 5.60 25.27
N LEU A 59 -11.68 5.81 25.70
CA LEU A 59 -12.81 5.98 24.79
C LEU A 59 -12.67 7.25 23.93
N VAL A 60 -12.22 8.37 24.51
CA VAL A 60 -11.99 9.61 23.78
C VAL A 60 -10.90 9.47 22.74
N ALA A 61 -9.80 8.75 23.04
CA ALA A 61 -8.76 8.47 22.06
C ALA A 61 -9.32 7.72 20.84
N SER A 62 -10.12 6.66 21.06
CA SER A 62 -10.77 5.93 19.97
C SER A 62 -11.80 6.77 19.18
N TYR A 63 -12.43 7.75 19.82
CA TYR A 63 -13.37 8.68 19.16
C TYR A 63 -12.66 9.56 18.13
N GLU A 64 -11.48 10.09 18.47
CA GLU A 64 -10.71 10.95 17.56
C GLU A 64 -10.30 10.19 16.30
N ASP A 65 -9.88 8.93 16.44
CA ASP A 65 -9.53 8.05 15.32
C ASP A 65 -10.73 7.76 14.41
N CYS A 66 -11.89 7.39 14.98
CA CYS A 66 -13.10 7.14 14.20
C CYS A 66 -13.59 8.39 13.47
N ALA A 67 -13.50 9.56 14.12
CA ALA A 67 -13.89 10.83 13.51
C ALA A 67 -12.96 11.22 12.34
N ALA A 68 -11.65 11.03 12.50
CA ALA A 68 -10.67 11.27 11.45
C ALA A 68 -10.88 10.32 10.26
N MET A 69 -11.13 9.03 10.53
CA MET A 69 -11.39 8.02 9.51
C MET A 69 -12.66 8.34 8.71
N ALA A 70 -13.75 8.72 9.38
CA ALA A 70 -15.00 9.11 8.71
C ALA A 70 -14.79 10.28 7.73
N GLN A 71 -14.02 11.29 8.16
CA GLN A 71 -13.69 12.44 7.32
C GLN A 71 -12.81 12.05 6.12
N ALA A 72 -11.82 11.17 6.34
CA ALA A 72 -10.96 10.68 5.28
C ALA A 72 -11.75 9.92 4.21
N ILE A 73 -12.62 8.97 4.62
CA ILE A 73 -13.47 8.19 3.70
C ILE A 73 -14.35 9.12 2.85
N LYS A 74 -14.97 10.13 3.47
CA LYS A 74 -15.79 11.11 2.77
C LYS A 74 -15.00 11.93 1.73
N ALA A 75 -13.71 12.16 1.95
CA ALA A 75 -12.87 12.92 1.04
C ALA A 75 -12.40 12.10 -0.18
N VAL A 76 -12.35 10.77 -0.09
CA VAL A 76 -11.82 9.88 -1.14
C VAL A 76 -12.43 10.16 -2.53
N PRO A 77 -13.75 10.26 -2.71
CA PRO A 77 -14.32 10.47 -4.05
C PRO A 77 -13.90 11.81 -4.68
N GLY A 78 -13.64 12.84 -3.87
CA GLY A 78 -13.26 14.17 -4.35
C GLY A 78 -11.81 14.25 -4.85
N VAL A 79 -10.93 13.39 -4.33
CA VAL A 79 -9.52 13.30 -4.75
C VAL A 79 -9.27 12.16 -5.74
N TYR A 80 -10.24 11.25 -5.91
CA TYR A 80 -10.11 10.13 -6.82
C TYR A 80 -10.17 10.58 -8.28
N GLN A 81 -9.06 10.43 -9.00
CA GLN A 81 -9.01 10.50 -10.46
C GLN A 81 -8.84 9.08 -11.00
N SER A 82 -9.86 8.57 -11.68
CA SER A 82 -9.68 7.38 -12.50
C SER A 82 -8.72 7.75 -13.62
N SER A 83 -7.49 7.25 -13.57
CA SER A 83 -6.64 7.24 -14.75
C SER A 83 -7.39 6.40 -15.79
N ASP A 84 -7.88 7.04 -16.84
CA ASP A 84 -8.26 6.36 -18.08
C ASP A 84 -6.98 5.71 -18.63
N GLN A 85 -6.61 4.57 -18.05
CA GLN A 85 -5.58 3.72 -18.59
C GLN A 85 -6.18 3.17 -19.86
N ASN A 86 -5.76 3.72 -21.00
CA ASN A 86 -6.13 3.23 -22.32
C ASN A 86 -5.52 1.83 -22.48
N VAL A 87 -6.19 0.82 -21.92
CA VAL A 87 -5.78 -0.57 -22.01
C VAL A 87 -5.82 -0.96 -23.49
N HIS A 88 -4.72 -1.49 -24.00
CA HIS A 88 -4.52 -1.78 -25.43
C HIS A 88 -5.46 -2.85 -26.03
N HIS A 89 -6.45 -3.33 -25.26
CA HIS A 89 -7.36 -4.44 -25.56
C HIS A 89 -8.82 -4.14 -25.17
N ALA A 90 -9.22 -2.86 -25.09
CA ALA A 90 -10.60 -2.49 -24.82
C ALA A 90 -11.55 -3.13 -25.85
N GLY A 91 -12.47 -3.98 -25.39
CA GLY A 91 -13.47 -4.66 -26.22
C GLY A 91 -13.08 -6.06 -26.73
N GLN A 92 -11.89 -6.56 -26.39
CA GLN A 92 -11.57 -7.97 -26.61
C GLN A 92 -12.14 -8.81 -25.45
N PRO A 93 -12.84 -9.93 -25.71
CA PRO A 93 -13.21 -10.86 -24.65
C PRO A 93 -11.93 -11.35 -23.97
N MET A 94 -11.97 -11.42 -22.64
CA MET A 94 -10.86 -11.89 -21.82
C MET A 94 -10.41 -13.26 -22.33
N PRO A 95 -9.17 -13.43 -22.79
CA PRO A 95 -8.63 -14.76 -23.06
C PRO A 95 -8.46 -15.49 -21.73
N GLY A 96 -8.93 -16.74 -21.64
CA GLY A 96 -8.69 -17.63 -20.48
C GLY A 96 -9.94 -18.03 -19.68
N GLU A 97 -10.94 -18.64 -20.33
CA GLU A 97 -12.03 -19.36 -19.61
C GLU A 97 -11.56 -20.73 -19.09
N GLU A 98 -10.33 -21.14 -19.39
CA GLU A 98 -9.68 -22.30 -18.78
C GLU A 98 -9.29 -21.97 -17.34
N GLN A 99 -9.90 -22.69 -16.40
CA GLN A 99 -9.60 -22.63 -14.97
C GLN A 99 -8.24 -23.30 -14.73
N GLU A 100 -7.16 -22.62 -15.08
CA GLU A 100 -5.86 -22.90 -14.48
C GLU A 100 -5.90 -22.35 -13.05
N ASP A 101 -5.55 -23.19 -12.07
CA ASP A 101 -5.43 -22.78 -10.67
C ASP A 101 -4.46 -21.59 -10.59
N ILE A 102 -4.98 -20.39 -10.30
CA ILE A 102 -4.15 -19.22 -10.07
C ILE A 102 -3.40 -19.45 -8.77
N VAL A 103 -2.16 -19.95 -8.86
CA VAL A 103 -1.24 -19.97 -7.73
C VAL A 103 -0.94 -18.52 -7.40
N MET A 104 -1.52 -18.05 -6.31
CA MET A 104 -1.40 -16.69 -5.81
C MET A 104 0.03 -16.49 -5.28
N THR A 105 1.01 -16.34 -6.17
CA THR A 105 2.42 -16.02 -5.87
C THR A 105 2.61 -14.56 -5.46
N SER A 106 1.53 -13.85 -5.13
CA SER A 106 1.54 -12.41 -4.92
C SER A 106 2.14 -12.04 -3.56
N THR A 107 3.46 -12.00 -3.52
CA THR A 107 4.12 -10.91 -2.78
C THR A 107 4.15 -9.74 -3.75
N GLN A 108 3.10 -8.91 -3.77
CA GLN A 108 3.06 -7.72 -4.64
C GLN A 108 4.13 -6.75 -4.15
N MET A 109 5.30 -6.84 -4.75
CA MET A 109 6.40 -5.94 -4.45
C MET A 109 6.21 -4.61 -5.19
N SER A 110 6.30 -3.50 -4.46
CA SER A 110 6.23 -2.14 -5.01
C SER A 110 7.50 -1.72 -5.77
N ILE A 111 8.57 -2.51 -5.68
CA ILE A 111 9.86 -2.30 -6.35
C ILE A 111 9.77 -2.81 -7.80
N LEU A 112 9.95 -1.90 -8.76
CA LEU A 112 9.77 -2.18 -10.19
C LEU A 112 10.99 -2.78 -10.88
N ASN A 113 12.15 -2.80 -10.22
CA ASN A 113 13.37 -3.34 -10.79
C ASN A 113 14.18 -4.10 -9.73
N VAL A 114 14.72 -5.26 -10.12
CA VAL A 114 15.50 -6.13 -9.24
C VAL A 114 16.98 -5.74 -9.17
N THR A 115 17.48 -5.05 -10.20
CA THR A 115 18.86 -4.57 -10.29
C THR A 115 18.91 -3.09 -10.65
N CYS A 116 19.95 -2.39 -10.21
CA CYS A 116 20.22 -1.02 -10.64
C CYS A 116 20.61 -1.02 -12.14
N PRO A 117 19.88 -0.30 -13.00
CA PRO A 117 20.14 -0.27 -14.45
C PRO A 117 21.50 0.32 -14.87
N LEU A 118 22.20 1.00 -13.95
CA LEU A 118 23.49 1.66 -14.21
C LEU A 118 24.68 0.85 -13.71
N THR A 119 24.53 0.15 -12.58
CA THR A 119 25.63 -0.60 -11.94
C THR A 119 25.47 -2.11 -12.09
N GLY A 120 24.28 -2.60 -12.43
CA GLY A 120 23.94 -4.03 -12.45
C GLY A 120 23.80 -4.67 -11.08
N LYS A 121 24.11 -3.95 -9.99
CA LYS A 121 23.98 -4.48 -8.62
C LYS A 121 22.51 -4.75 -8.28
N PRO A 122 22.20 -5.83 -7.55
CA PRO A 122 20.84 -6.07 -7.10
C PRO A 122 20.40 -4.96 -6.13
N VAL A 123 19.12 -4.60 -6.16
CA VAL A 123 18.58 -3.48 -5.37
C VAL A 123 18.83 -3.66 -3.88
N ILE A 124 18.76 -4.90 -3.42
CA ILE A 124 19.04 -5.30 -2.04
C ILE A 124 20.49 -5.07 -1.59
N GLU A 125 21.45 -4.91 -2.51
CA GLU A 125 22.86 -4.67 -2.19
C GLU A 125 23.28 -3.20 -2.37
N LEU A 126 22.35 -2.31 -2.74
CA LEU A 126 22.65 -0.90 -2.92
C LEU A 126 22.93 -0.23 -1.58
N MET A 127 24.02 0.53 -1.52
CA MET A 127 24.41 1.26 -0.30
C MET A 127 23.61 2.55 -0.14
N ASN A 128 23.40 3.28 -1.23
CA ASN A 128 22.63 4.52 -1.26
C ASN A 128 21.56 4.44 -2.36
N PRO A 129 20.49 3.65 -2.15
CA PRO A 129 19.42 3.55 -3.12
C PRO A 129 18.66 4.87 -3.24
N VAL A 130 18.35 5.25 -4.46
CA VAL A 130 17.50 6.39 -4.80
C VAL A 130 16.48 5.97 -5.84
N ARG A 131 15.27 6.52 -5.75
CA ARG A 131 14.15 6.23 -6.64
C ARG A 131 13.74 7.48 -7.40
N CYS A 132 13.47 7.32 -8.69
CA CYS A 132 12.87 8.39 -9.48
C CYS A 132 11.37 8.51 -9.15
N VAL A 133 10.88 9.70 -8.82
CA VAL A 133 9.46 9.93 -8.50
C VAL A 133 8.55 9.67 -9.71
N ASP A 134 9.03 9.95 -10.93
CA ASP A 134 8.21 9.89 -12.16
C ASP A 134 8.07 8.47 -12.77
N CYS A 135 9.04 7.57 -12.51
CA CYS A 135 9.03 6.19 -13.03
C CYS A 135 9.24 5.11 -11.97
N LYS A 136 9.46 5.48 -10.71
CA LYS A 136 9.69 4.58 -9.56
C LYS A 136 10.86 3.60 -9.68
N HIS A 137 11.70 3.70 -10.70
CA HIS A 137 12.91 2.89 -10.82
C HIS A 137 13.99 3.32 -9.83
N ILE A 138 14.71 2.31 -9.32
CA ILE A 138 15.72 2.43 -8.27
C ILE A 138 17.13 2.39 -8.85
N TYR A 139 18.00 3.25 -8.35
CA TYR A 139 19.39 3.38 -8.76
C TYR A 139 20.32 3.53 -7.56
N GLU A 140 21.60 3.25 -7.76
CA GLU A 140 22.66 3.73 -6.87
C GLU A 140 22.84 5.25 -7.05
N LYS A 141 22.96 5.99 -5.95
CA LYS A 141 22.96 7.46 -5.94
C LYS A 141 24.08 8.08 -6.78
N ASP A 142 25.33 7.70 -6.58
CA ASP A 142 26.45 8.38 -7.26
C ASP A 142 26.45 8.13 -8.78
N PRO A 143 26.25 6.88 -9.26
CA PRO A 143 26.15 6.58 -10.69
C PRO A 143 25.01 7.30 -11.38
N VAL A 144 23.80 7.36 -10.78
CA VAL A 144 22.67 8.06 -11.41
C VAL A 144 22.87 9.56 -11.44
N MET A 145 23.46 10.14 -10.40
CA MET A 145 23.79 11.57 -10.37
C MET A 145 24.82 11.92 -11.44
N GLN A 146 25.80 11.04 -11.70
CA GLN A 146 26.76 11.22 -12.79
C GLN A 146 26.10 11.05 -14.16
N TYR A 147 25.24 10.05 -14.33
CA TYR A 147 24.50 9.81 -15.57
C TYR A 147 23.63 11.02 -15.97
N ILE A 148 22.92 11.62 -15.00
CA ILE A 148 22.11 12.83 -15.22
C ILE A 148 22.98 14.03 -15.65
N ARG A 149 24.24 14.08 -15.20
CA ARG A 149 25.18 15.16 -15.57
C ARG A 149 25.75 14.98 -16.97
N THR A 150 26.01 13.74 -17.39
CA THR A 150 26.74 13.45 -18.64
C THR A 150 25.82 13.28 -19.85
N LYS A 151 24.62 12.72 -19.68
CA LYS A 151 23.70 12.45 -20.80
C LYS A 151 22.69 13.58 -21.00
N LYS A 152 22.41 13.94 -22.27
CA LYS A 152 21.43 14.97 -22.65
C LYS A 152 20.56 14.49 -23.83
N PRO A 153 19.24 14.25 -23.65
CA PRO A 153 18.52 14.22 -22.38
C PRO A 153 18.83 12.95 -21.57
N PRO A 154 18.92 13.02 -20.24
CA PRO A 154 19.18 11.86 -19.38
C PRO A 154 17.93 10.98 -19.23
N GLN A 155 17.60 10.20 -20.25
CA GLN A 155 16.45 9.28 -20.22
C GLN A 155 16.66 8.14 -19.21
N CYS A 156 15.59 7.63 -18.63
CA CYS A 156 15.60 6.43 -17.81
C CYS A 156 16.30 5.27 -18.58
N PRO A 157 17.30 4.58 -18.00
CA PRO A 157 17.98 3.48 -18.67
C PRO A 157 17.16 2.19 -18.80
N ILE A 158 15.99 2.10 -18.17
CA ILE A 158 15.10 0.92 -18.29
C ILE A 158 14.45 0.92 -19.66
N ALA A 159 14.58 -0.20 -20.37
CA ALA A 159 13.96 -0.40 -21.68
C ALA A 159 12.45 -0.12 -21.62
N GLY A 160 11.95 0.69 -22.56
CA GLY A 160 10.54 1.05 -22.65
C GLY A 160 10.09 2.16 -21.69
N CYS A 161 10.94 2.69 -20.80
CA CYS A 161 10.58 3.80 -19.94
C CYS A 161 10.81 5.15 -20.64
N PRO A 162 9.76 5.96 -20.92
CA PRO A 162 9.91 7.22 -21.66
C PRO A 162 10.37 8.40 -20.78
N ARG A 163 10.51 8.20 -19.46
CA ARG A 163 10.79 9.29 -18.51
C ARG A 163 12.21 9.82 -18.65
N VAL A 164 12.35 11.15 -18.53
CA VAL A 164 13.63 11.84 -18.44
C VAL A 164 13.96 12.07 -16.97
N LEU A 165 15.16 11.69 -16.54
CA LEU A 165 15.60 11.80 -15.16
C LEU A 165 16.03 13.23 -14.84
N GLU A 166 15.52 13.75 -13.72
CA GLU A 166 15.88 15.06 -13.21
C GLU A 166 16.53 14.94 -11.84
N ARG A 167 17.56 15.75 -11.58
CA ARG A 167 18.31 15.72 -10.31
C ARG A 167 17.42 15.92 -9.07
N GLY A 168 16.38 16.75 -9.18
CA GLY A 168 15.44 17.00 -8.09
C GLY A 168 14.38 15.92 -7.89
N LYS A 169 14.24 14.99 -8.85
CA LYS A 169 13.21 13.93 -8.83
C LYS A 169 13.77 12.55 -8.52
N VAL A 170 15.08 12.41 -8.38
CA VAL A 170 15.74 11.17 -7.97
C VAL A 170 16.14 11.31 -6.51
N ILE A 171 15.32 10.74 -5.62
CA ILE A 171 15.39 10.93 -4.17
C ILE A 171 15.39 9.59 -3.45
N CYS A 172 15.97 9.55 -2.25
CA CYS A 172 15.80 8.44 -1.32
C CYS A 172 14.63 8.82 -0.41
N ASP A 173 13.44 8.29 -0.66
CA ASP A 173 12.28 8.51 0.22
C ASP A 173 12.31 7.52 1.40
N PRO A 174 11.67 7.84 2.54
CA PRO A 174 11.70 6.97 3.72
C PRO A 174 11.11 5.57 3.50
N PHE A 175 10.16 5.42 2.57
CA PHE A 175 9.51 4.14 2.29
C PHE A 175 10.38 3.21 1.44
N LEU A 176 11.20 3.77 0.55
CA LEU A 176 12.11 3.01 -0.30
C LEU A 176 13.03 2.07 0.50
N LEU A 177 13.55 2.52 1.64
CA LEU A 177 14.42 1.69 2.48
C LEU A 177 13.64 0.56 3.17
N ILE A 178 12.39 0.82 3.57
CA ILE A 178 11.52 -0.19 4.18
C ILE A 178 11.19 -1.27 3.15
N GLU A 179 10.80 -0.89 1.93
CA GLU A 179 10.49 -1.82 0.83
C GLU A 179 11.70 -2.69 0.46
N ILE A 180 12.92 -2.12 0.46
CA ILE A 180 14.15 -2.86 0.19
C ILE A 180 14.50 -3.83 1.35
N GLU A 181 14.20 -3.47 2.59
CA GLU A 181 14.45 -4.31 3.75
C GLU A 181 13.46 -5.49 3.87
N GLU A 182 12.19 -5.23 3.54
CA GLU A 182 11.17 -6.28 3.39
C GLU A 182 11.62 -7.30 2.33
N LEU A 183 12.16 -6.80 1.21
CA LEU A 183 12.73 -7.62 0.16
C LEU A 183 13.85 -8.54 0.66
N ARG A 184 14.83 -7.98 1.36
CA ARG A 184 15.96 -8.75 1.92
C ARG A 184 15.47 -9.85 2.85
N SER A 185 14.47 -9.54 3.68
CA SER A 185 13.89 -10.50 4.63
C SER A 185 13.23 -11.69 3.92
N SER A 186 12.59 -11.45 2.77
CA SER A 186 11.93 -12.48 1.97
C SER A 186 12.91 -13.44 1.28
N GLU A 187 14.09 -13.00 0.86
CA GLU A 187 15.11 -13.87 0.25
C GLU A 187 15.69 -14.88 1.25
N THR A 188 15.90 -14.47 2.52
CA THR A 188 16.33 -15.39 3.58
C THR A 188 15.31 -16.48 3.94
N ALA A 189 14.05 -16.32 3.54
CA ALA A 189 12.98 -17.28 3.81
C ALA A 189 12.80 -18.34 2.70
N ALA A 190 13.55 -18.24 1.59
CA ALA A 190 13.48 -19.19 0.48
C ALA A 190 14.79 -19.99 0.36
N PRO A 191 15.02 -21.04 1.18
CA PRO A 191 16.05 -22.01 0.85
C PRO A 191 15.61 -22.77 -0.41
N ASN A 192 16.29 -22.48 -1.52
CA ASN A 192 16.44 -23.35 -2.69
C ASN A 192 15.15 -23.65 -3.48
N ALA A 193 14.70 -22.71 -4.30
CA ALA A 193 13.80 -23.00 -5.43
C ALA A 193 14.54 -23.67 -6.62
N THR A 194 15.51 -24.55 -6.35
CA THR A 194 16.28 -25.31 -7.37
C THR A 194 15.82 -26.76 -7.52
N ASN A 195 14.81 -27.21 -6.77
CA ASN A 195 14.26 -28.57 -6.88
C ASN A 195 12.82 -28.53 -7.44
N ILE A 196 12.68 -28.13 -8.70
CA ILE A 196 11.50 -28.52 -9.47
C ILE A 196 11.95 -29.76 -10.26
N ASP A 197 11.69 -30.94 -9.71
CA ASP A 197 11.86 -32.18 -10.46
C ASP A 197 10.79 -32.23 -11.55
N ASP A 198 11.22 -32.28 -12.81
CA ASP A 198 10.37 -32.47 -13.98
C ASP A 198 10.02 -33.96 -14.09
N TRP A 199 8.75 -34.30 -13.84
CA TRP A 199 8.23 -35.68 -13.90
C TRP A 199 7.44 -35.95 -15.18
N THR A 200 7.57 -35.13 -16.22
CA THR A 200 6.93 -35.40 -17.52
C THR A 200 7.76 -36.34 -18.39
N ASP A 201 7.89 -37.60 -17.96
CA ASP A 201 8.29 -38.69 -18.85
C ASP A 201 7.62 -40.01 -18.39
N LEU A 202 6.29 -40.04 -18.51
CA LEU A 202 5.54 -41.29 -18.62
C LEU A 202 5.22 -41.46 -20.10
N ASN A 203 6.22 -41.88 -20.87
CA ASN A 203 5.99 -42.38 -22.21
C ASN A 203 5.43 -43.80 -22.05
N ASP A 204 4.12 -43.92 -22.23
CA ASP A 204 3.41 -45.19 -22.40
C ASP A 204 3.99 -45.92 -23.62
N GLU A 205 4.84 -46.92 -23.39
CA GLU A 205 5.18 -47.91 -24.41
C GLU A 205 4.31 -49.16 -24.21
N ASP A 206 3.04 -49.05 -24.58
CA ASP A 206 2.25 -50.19 -25.05
C ASP A 206 2.49 -50.31 -26.58
N GLU A 207 3.17 -51.36 -27.02
CA GLU A 207 2.86 -52.18 -28.22
C GLU A 207 4.04 -53.09 -28.61
N GLU A 208 3.96 -54.38 -28.25
CA GLU A 208 4.25 -55.51 -29.17
C GLU A 208 3.45 -56.77 -28.79
#